data_AF-A0A958Q9C3-F1
#
_entry.id   AF-A0A958Q9C3-F1
#
_cell.length_a   1.000
_cell.length_b   1.000
_cell.length_c   1.000
_cell.angle_alpha   90.00
_cell.angle_beta   90.00
_cell.angle_gamma   90.00
#
_symmetry.space_group_name_H-M   'P 1'
#
loop_
_entity.id
_entity.type
_entity.pdbx_description
1 polymer ?
#
loop_
_entity_poly.entity_id
_entity_poly.type
_entity_poly.pdbx_seq_one_letter_code
_entity_poly.pdbx_strand_id
1 'polypeptide(L)'
;MSFYVPNLEELVPSEHRYRKILELVDFEKLTTGLRESYSSTGRAGYPVATAFKCLLLQFMNDLSDRELEEYFKDSLAGKLFCGFELMD
;
A
#
# COMPACT_ATOMS: atom_id res chain seq x y z
N MET A 1 -31.69 2.63 -9.44
CA MET A 1 -30.83 2.57 -8.23
C MET A 1 -29.42 2.83 -8.69
N SER A 2 -28.81 3.94 -8.25
CA SER A 2 -27.37 4.13 -8.43
C SER A 2 -26.67 3.23 -7.41
N PHE A 3 -25.80 2.35 -7.87
CA PHE A 3 -24.96 1.54 -6.98
C PHE A 3 -23.85 2.46 -6.47
N TYR A 4 -23.86 2.71 -5.16
CA TYR A 4 -22.77 3.39 -4.47
C TYR A 4 -21.54 2.48 -4.51
N VAL A 5 -20.44 2.96 -5.10
CA VAL A 5 -19.14 2.29 -5.03
C VAL A 5 -18.38 2.90 -3.85
N PRO A 6 -18.29 2.20 -2.71
CA PRO A 6 -17.58 2.73 -1.55
C PRO A 6 -16.08 2.84 -1.84
N ASN A 7 -15.42 3.83 -1.24
CA ASN A 7 -13.97 3.97 -1.29
C ASN A 7 -13.30 3.09 -0.22
N LEU A 8 -12.00 2.81 -0.36
CA LEU A 8 -11.25 2.06 0.67
C LEU A 8 -11.26 2.76 2.03
N GLU A 9 -11.32 4.09 2.04
CA GLU A 9 -11.32 4.89 3.25
C GLU A 9 -12.55 4.62 4.14
N GLU A 10 -13.71 4.39 3.54
CA GLU A 10 -14.96 4.07 4.24
C GLU A 10 -15.04 2.60 4.64
N LEU A 11 -14.38 1.71 3.88
CA LEU A 11 -14.42 0.27 4.12
C LEU A 11 -13.46 -0.18 5.23
N VAL A 12 -12.36 0.54 5.44
CA VAL A 12 -11.35 0.18 6.45
C VAL A 12 -11.57 0.99 7.73
N PRO A 13 -11.80 0.34 8.89
CA PRO A 13 -12.04 1.03 10.17
C PRO A 13 -10.95 2.05 10.50
N SER A 14 -11.34 3.22 11.04
CA SER A 14 -10.41 4.28 11.45
C SER A 14 -9.38 3.81 12.48
N GLU A 15 -9.77 2.90 13.39
CA GLU A 15 -8.91 2.34 14.43
C GLU A 15 -7.92 1.27 13.93
N HIS A 16 -7.94 0.94 12.64
CA HIS A 16 -7.09 -0.11 12.09
C HIS A 16 -5.60 0.22 12.27
N ARG A 17 -4.79 -0.78 12.67
CA ARG A 17 -3.35 -0.59 12.97
C ARG A 17 -2.57 0.09 11.85
N TYR A 18 -2.92 -0.21 10.59
CA TYR A 18 -2.25 0.37 9.42
C TYR A 18 -2.51 1.87 9.26
N ARG A 19 -3.70 2.37 9.64
CA ARG A 19 -3.99 3.81 9.63
C ARG A 19 -3.14 4.55 10.64
N LYS A 20 -3.00 3.99 11.85
CA LYS A 20 -2.10 4.55 12.88
C LYS A 20 -0.67 4.65 12.38
N ILE A 21 -0.18 3.67 11.62
CA ILE A 21 1.16 3.72 11.02
C ILE A 21 1.24 4.81 9.94
N LEU A 22 0.24 4.92 9.07
CA LEU A 22 0.17 5.98 8.05
C LEU A 22 0.15 7.38 8.65
N GLU A 23 -0.49 7.56 9.81
CA GLU A 23 -0.50 8.83 10.54
C GLU A 23 0.83 9.14 11.22
N LEU A 24 1.53 8.12 11.71
CA LEU A 24 2.79 8.28 12.45
C LEU A 24 4.01 8.44 11.54
N VAL A 25 3.95 7.91 10.31
CA VAL A 25 5.12 7.81 9.41
C VAL A 25 4.84 8.51 8.09
N ASP A 26 5.65 9.53 7.80
CA ASP A 26 5.70 10.15 6.48
C ASP A 26 6.57 9.30 5.53
N PHE A 27 5.91 8.40 4.79
CA PHE A 27 6.58 7.49 3.85
C PHE A 27 7.19 8.20 2.63
N GLU A 28 6.65 9.35 2.23
CA GLU A 28 7.22 10.12 1.12
C GLU A 28 8.56 10.72 1.51
N LYS A 29 8.63 11.30 2.71
CA LYS A 29 9.89 11.80 3.27
C LYS A 29 10.90 10.66 3.48
N LEU A 30 10.44 9.52 4.00
CA LEU A 30 11.30 8.36 4.27
C LEU A 30 11.92 7.77 2.99
N THR A 31 11.16 7.73 1.90
CA THR A 31 11.60 7.15 0.63
C THR A 31 12.17 8.16 -0.36
N THR A 32 12.27 9.44 0.01
CA THR A 32 12.77 10.50 -0.88
C THR A 32 14.16 10.17 -1.45
N GLY A 33 15.08 9.66 -0.62
CA GLY A 33 16.43 9.28 -1.07
C GLY A 33 16.46 8.07 -2.01
N LEU A 34 15.43 7.23 -2.00
CA LEU A 34 15.33 6.07 -2.89
C LEU A 34 14.87 6.45 -4.30
N ARG A 35 14.32 7.65 -4.49
CA ARG A 35 13.87 8.11 -5.80
C ARG A 35 15.02 8.27 -6.80
N GLU A 36 16.24 8.49 -6.32
CA GLU A 36 17.43 8.57 -7.17
C GLU A 36 17.78 7.21 -7.81
N SER A 37 17.27 6.11 -7.27
CA SER A 37 17.47 4.76 -7.79
C SER A 37 16.58 4.43 -9.00
N TYR A 38 15.64 5.30 -9.37
CA TYR A 38 14.78 5.06 -10.53
C TYR A 38 15.56 5.14 -11.83
N SER A 39 15.30 4.18 -12.72
CA SER A 39 15.74 4.27 -14.11
C SER A 39 15.00 5.40 -14.82
N SER A 40 15.73 6.22 -15.58
CA SER A 40 15.16 7.18 -16.51
C SER A 40 14.63 6.55 -17.81
N THR A 41 14.80 5.23 -17.96
CA THR A 41 14.39 4.46 -19.13
C THR A 41 13.48 3.29 -18.74
N GLY A 42 12.56 2.92 -19.63
CA GLY A 42 11.59 1.84 -19.39
C GLY A 42 10.22 2.36 -18.93
N ARG A 43 9.35 1.44 -18.51
CA ARG A 43 8.00 1.77 -18.01
C ARG A 43 8.11 2.22 -16.55
N ALA A 44 7.43 3.31 -16.21
CA ALA A 44 7.30 3.74 -14.82
C ALA A 44 6.62 2.63 -14.00
N GLY A 45 7.28 2.21 -12.92
CA GLY A 45 6.72 1.28 -11.93
C GLY A 45 5.87 2.00 -10.89
N TYR A 46 5.46 1.26 -9.86
CA TYR A 46 4.79 1.84 -8.69
C TYR A 46 5.71 2.85 -7.96
N PRO A 47 5.11 3.82 -7.24
CA PRO A 47 5.85 4.71 -6.36
C PRO A 47 6.69 3.93 -5.34
N VAL A 48 7.88 4.43 -5.02
CA VAL A 48 8.82 3.73 -4.13
C VAL A 48 8.28 3.66 -2.71
N ALA A 49 7.48 4.65 -2.30
CA ALA A 49 6.72 4.61 -1.06
C ALA A 49 5.75 3.41 -1.02
N THR A 50 5.05 3.11 -2.12
CA THR A 50 4.18 1.93 -2.22
C THR A 50 4.98 0.64 -2.08
N ALA A 51 6.08 0.50 -2.83
CA ALA A 51 6.94 -0.68 -2.74
C ALA A 51 7.52 -0.87 -1.32
N PHE A 52 7.96 0.22 -0.69
CA PHE A 52 8.46 0.18 0.68
C PHE A 52 7.38 -0.26 1.68
N LYS A 53 6.15 0.25 1.53
CA LYS A 53 5.01 -0.18 2.37
C LYS A 53 4.67 -1.65 2.16
N CYS A 54 4.78 -2.19 0.95
CA CYS A 54 4.66 -3.62 0.69
C CYS A 54 5.70 -4.44 1.47
N LEU A 55 6.98 -4.05 1.42
CA LEU A 55 8.04 -4.72 2.18
C LEU A 55 7.79 -4.67 3.70
N LEU A 56 7.35 -3.52 4.20
CA LEU A 56 6.99 -3.38 5.61
C LEU A 56 5.79 -4.27 5.98
N LEU A 57 4.77 -4.33 5.12
CA LEU A 57 3.60 -5.17 5.31
C LEU A 57 3.97 -6.67 5.31
N GLN A 58 4.86 -7.09 4.42
CA GLN A 58 5.41 -8.44 4.39
C GLN A 58 6.10 -8.77 5.70
N PHE A 59 7.00 -7.90 6.17
CA PHE A 59 7.71 -8.09 7.43
C PHE A 59 6.76 -8.16 8.64
N MET A 60 5.74 -7.30 8.68
CA MET A 60 4.80 -7.24 9.80
C MET A 60 3.84 -8.44 9.89
N ASN A 61 3.60 -9.13 8.78
CA ASN A 61 2.68 -10.26 8.69
C ASN A 61 3.39 -11.58 8.38
N ASP A 62 4.72 -11.58 8.31
CA ASP A 62 5.57 -12.73 7.96
C ASP A 62 5.15 -13.38 6.63
N LEU A 63 4.96 -12.55 5.60
CA LEU A 63 4.52 -12.98 4.26
C LEU A 63 5.68 -13.06 3.27
N SER A 64 5.70 -14.12 2.47
CA SER A 64 6.50 -14.16 1.23
C SER A 64 5.91 -13.25 0.14
N ASP A 65 6.65 -13.04 -0.96
CA ASP A 65 6.16 -12.28 -2.12
C ASP A 65 4.87 -12.88 -2.70
N ARG A 66 4.79 -14.21 -2.80
CA ARG A 66 3.59 -14.88 -3.31
C ARG A 66 2.39 -14.73 -2.38
N GLU A 67 2.63 -14.81 -1.08
CA GLU A 67 1.57 -14.65 -0.09
C GLU A 67 1.11 -13.20 0.01
N LEU A 68 1.98 -12.23 -0.23
CA LEU A 68 1.60 -10.82 -0.31
C LEU A 68 0.62 -10.58 -1.46
N GLU A 69 0.87 -11.15 -2.64
CA GLU A 69 -0.02 -11.04 -3.80
C GLU A 69 -1.39 -11.66 -3.51
N GLU A 70 -1.44 -12.82 -2.85
CA GLU A 70 -2.71 -13.41 -2.41
C GLU A 70 -3.38 -12.55 -1.33
N TYR A 71 -2.61 -12.01 -0.38
CA TYR A 71 -3.11 -11.17 0.69
C TYR A 71 -3.83 -9.91 0.17
N PHE A 72 -3.35 -9.29 -0.90
CA PHE A 72 -4.01 -8.11 -1.48
C PHE A 72 -5.35 -8.42 -2.15
N LYS A 73 -5.59 -9.66 -2.59
CA LYS A 73 -6.90 -10.03 -3.16
C LYS A 73 -8.02 -9.92 -2.14
N ASP A 74 -7.73 -10.23 -0.88
CA ASP A 74 -8.72 -10.28 0.19
C ASP A 74 -8.64 -9.09 1.15
N SER A 75 -7.46 -8.48 1.34
CA SER A 75 -7.22 -7.47 2.37
C SER A 75 -7.38 -6.04 1.86
N LEU A 76 -8.56 -5.45 2.12
CA LEU A 76 -8.82 -4.02 1.89
C LEU A 76 -7.90 -3.13 2.71
N ALA A 77 -7.57 -3.53 3.94
CA ALA A 77 -6.67 -2.77 4.79
C ALA A 77 -5.23 -2.76 4.24
N GLY A 78 -4.78 -3.88 3.68
CA GLY A 78 -3.50 -3.97 2.98
C GLY A 78 -3.46 -3.06 1.76
N LYS A 79 -4.51 -3.12 0.92
CA LYS A 79 -4.66 -2.24 -0.25
C LYS A 79 -4.61 -0.77 0.15
N LEU A 80 -5.39 -0.36 1.15
CA LEU A 80 -5.36 1.00 1.69
C LEU A 80 -3.97 1.38 2.21
N PHE A 81 -3.32 0.50 2.97
CA PHE A 81 -1.98 0.77 3.51
C PHE A 81 -0.97 1.04 2.39
N CYS A 82 -0.92 0.16 1.39
CA CYS A 82 0.04 0.29 0.29
C CYS A 82 -0.36 1.36 -0.73
N GLY A 83 -1.61 1.81 -0.74
CA GLY A 83 -2.14 2.80 -1.68
C GLY A 83 -2.57 2.18 -3.01
N PHE A 84 -3.06 0.94 -2.98
CA PHE A 84 -3.69 0.27 -4.11
C PHE A 84 -5.18 0.64 -4.19
N GLU A 85 -5.74 0.54 -5.39
CA GLU A 85 -7.16 0.70 -5.63
C GLU A 85 -7.94 -0.61 -5.35
N LEU A 86 -9.26 -0.53 -5.36
CA LEU A 86 -10.12 -1.70 -5.16
C LEU A 86 -9.91 -2.77 -6.25
N MET A 87 -9.69 -2.33 -7.49
CA MET A 87 -9.59 -3.19 -8.68
C MET A 87 -8.15 -3.54 -9.08
N ASP A 88 -7.16 -3.07 -8.31
CA ASP A 88 -5.76 -3.50 -8.46
C ASP A 88 -5.58 -4.96 -8.00
#